data_AF-A0A7X4KB49-F1
#
_entry.id   AF-A0A7X4KB49-F1
#
_cell.length_a   1.000
_cell.length_b   1.000
_cell.length_c   1.000
_cell.angle_alpha   90.00
_cell.angle_beta   90.00
_cell.angle_gamma   90.00
#
_symmetry.space_group_name_H-M   'P 1'
#
loop_
_entity.id
_entity.type
_entity.pdbx_description
1 polymer ?
#
loop_
_entity_poly.entity_id
_entity_poly.type
_entity_poly.pdbx_seq_one_letter_code
_entity_poly.pdbx_strand_id
1 'polypeptide(L)'
;MPDSPSTKSRFLIHAARGAPLTDFLALASSDADIAVVDVIGPRERPHTAVVEITADKARLLDQHFRLTGTPAHQLTIEPDRPLSMFDSGPFDPF
;
A
#
# COMPACT_ATOMS: atom_id res chain seq x y z
N MET A 1 -28.45 13.80 5.41
CA MET A 1 -27.17 13.57 6.12
C MET A 1 -26.13 13.22 5.07
N PRO A 2 -25.13 14.08 4.76
CA PRO A 2 -24.02 13.70 3.91
C PRO A 2 -22.72 13.72 4.71
N ASP A 3 -22.43 12.62 5.41
CA ASP A 3 -21.07 12.28 5.82
C ASP A 3 -20.76 10.96 5.11
N SER A 4 -20.25 11.04 3.89
CA SER A 4 -19.51 9.90 3.34
C SER A 4 -18.16 9.97 4.03
N PRO A 5 -17.88 9.10 5.03
CA PRO A 5 -16.59 9.12 5.67
C PRO A 5 -15.57 8.89 4.57
N SER A 6 -14.56 9.76 4.51
CA SER A 6 -13.33 9.53 3.77
C SER A 6 -12.85 8.11 4.14
N THR A 7 -13.21 7.14 3.31
CA THR A 7 -13.19 5.73 3.70
C THR A 7 -11.75 5.29 3.50
N LYS A 8 -10.97 5.40 4.58
CA LYS A 8 -9.60 4.92 4.57
C LYS A 8 -9.65 3.44 4.24
N SER A 9 -8.86 3.04 3.25
CA SER A 9 -8.74 1.67 2.78
C SER A 9 -7.33 1.18 3.08
N ARG A 10 -7.16 -0.13 3.16
CA ARG A 10 -5.86 -0.73 3.37
C ARG A 10 -5.10 -0.79 2.05
N PHE A 11 -3.82 -0.44 2.12
CA PHE A 11 -2.87 -0.47 1.03
C PHE A 11 -1.60 -1.14 1.50
N LEU A 12 -1.04 -1.95 0.62
CA LEU A 12 0.25 -2.60 0.75
C LEU A 12 1.29 -1.71 0.07
N ILE A 13 2.31 -1.31 0.80
CA ILE A 13 3.49 -0.65 0.25
C ILE A 13 4.59 -1.69 0.20
N HIS A 14 5.02 -2.02 -1.02
CA HIS A 14 6.05 -3.01 -1.28
C HIS A 14 7.34 -2.33 -1.76
N ALA A 15 8.48 -2.80 -1.25
CA ALA A 15 9.81 -2.30 -1.57
C ALA A 15 10.60 -3.36 -2.35
N ALA A 16 10.85 -3.13 -3.64
CA ALA A 16 11.47 -4.09 -4.56
C ALA A 16 12.86 -4.60 -4.11
N ARG A 17 13.61 -3.81 -3.34
CA ARG A 17 14.91 -4.19 -2.76
C ARG A 17 15.08 -3.73 -1.31
N GLY A 18 14.04 -3.80 -0.47
CA GLY A 18 14.15 -3.64 0.99
C GLY A 18 14.88 -2.39 1.52
N ALA A 19 15.04 -1.35 0.69
CA ALA A 19 16.02 -0.29 0.93
C ALA A 19 15.44 1.08 1.34
N PRO A 20 14.13 1.40 1.16
CA PRO A 20 13.59 2.64 1.72
C PRO A 20 12.19 2.50 2.38
N LEU A 21 11.82 1.31 2.88
CA LEU A 21 10.56 1.21 3.63
C LEU A 21 10.62 2.01 4.94
N THR A 22 11.81 2.12 5.55
CA THR A 22 12.04 2.89 6.78
C THR A 22 11.77 4.39 6.60
N ASP A 23 12.21 4.99 5.49
CA ASP A 23 11.92 6.39 5.17
C ASP A 23 10.42 6.64 5.03
N PHE A 24 9.72 5.70 4.37
CA PHE A 24 8.27 5.76 4.28
C PHE A 24 7.62 5.62 5.67
N LEU A 25 8.08 4.71 6.53
CA LEU A 25 7.56 4.55 7.88
C LEU A 25 7.80 5.80 8.75
N ALA A 26 8.93 6.48 8.58
CA ALA A 26 9.22 7.74 9.25
C ALA A 26 8.30 8.88 8.78
N LEU A 27 8.03 8.95 7.47
CA LEU A 27 7.05 9.88 6.89
C LEU A 27 5.63 9.58 7.41
N ALA A 28 5.23 8.31 7.38
CA ALA A 28 3.94 7.83 7.87
C ALA A 28 3.75 8.15 9.36
N SER A 29 4.79 7.96 10.18
CA SER A 29 4.77 8.31 11.60
C SER A 29 4.60 9.81 11.85
N SER A 30 4.96 10.65 10.87
CA SER A 30 4.79 12.10 10.93
C SER A 30 3.44 12.57 10.39
N ASP A 31 2.68 11.70 9.74
CA ASP A 31 1.46 12.05 9.00
C ASP A 31 0.24 11.35 9.60
N ALA A 32 -0.64 12.12 10.24
CA ALA A 32 -1.83 11.60 10.92
C ALA A 32 -2.86 10.96 9.98
N ASP A 33 -2.75 11.18 8.66
CA ASP A 33 -3.62 10.51 7.70
C ASP A 33 -3.14 9.09 7.36
N ILE A 34 -1.89 8.75 7.67
CA ILE A 34 -1.28 7.44 7.39
C ILE A 34 -1.23 6.60 8.66
N ALA A 35 -2.12 5.62 8.75
CA ALA A 35 -2.09 4.65 9.84
C ALA A 35 -1.34 3.39 9.40
N VAL A 36 -0.15 3.14 9.94
CA VAL A 36 0.54 1.86 9.71
C VAL A 36 -0.17 0.77 10.50
N VAL A 37 -0.75 -0.20 9.80
CA VAL A 37 -1.52 -1.30 10.39
C VAL A 37 -0.61 -2.48 10.70
N ASP A 38 0.28 -2.81 9.76
CA ASP A 38 1.16 -3.96 9.88
C ASP A 38 2.43 -3.77 9.06
N VAL A 39 3.47 -4.53 9.36
CA VAL A 39 4.75 -4.51 8.64
C VAL A 39 5.20 -5.95 8.40
N ILE A 40 5.31 -6.32 7.14
CA ILE A 40 5.61 -7.67 6.69
C ILE A 40 7.06 -7.74 6.19
N GLY A 41 7.85 -8.60 6.83
CA GLY A 41 9.22 -8.91 6.44
C GLY A 41 10.15 -9.14 7.63
N PRO A 42 11.46 -9.36 7.37
CA PRO A 42 12.44 -9.50 8.43
C PRO A 42 12.54 -8.23 9.26
N ARG A 43 12.69 -8.39 10.58
CA ARG A 43 12.71 -7.28 11.56
C ARG A 43 13.69 -6.17 11.22
N GLU A 44 14.81 -6.50 10.58
CA GLU A 44 15.84 -5.54 10.19
C GLU A 44 15.61 -4.90 8.81
N ARG A 45 14.81 -5.54 7.93
CA ARG A 45 14.53 -5.08 6.56
C ARG A 45 13.12 -5.47 6.15
N PRO A 46 12.09 -4.83 6.69
CA PRO A 46 10.74 -5.07 6.23
C PRO A 46 10.64 -4.75 4.74
N HIS A 47 10.03 -5.66 3.97
CA HIS A 47 9.90 -5.53 2.52
C HIS A 47 8.52 -5.00 2.13
N THR A 48 7.53 -5.15 3.01
CA THR A 48 6.16 -4.68 2.79
C THR A 48 5.60 -4.02 4.05
N ALA A 49 4.83 -2.95 3.92
CA ALA A 49 4.05 -2.36 5.01
C ALA A 49 2.58 -2.30 4.61
N VAL A 50 1.69 -2.63 5.54
CA VAL A 50 0.25 -2.43 5.41
C VAL A 50 -0.08 -1.10 6.05
N VAL A 51 -0.65 -0.19 5.28
CA VAL A 51 -1.10 1.13 5.74
C VAL A 51 -2.57 1.35 5.42
N GLU A 52 -3.25 2.07 6.29
CA GLU A 52 -4.64 2.49 6.09
C GLU A 52 -4.68 3.99 5.82
N ILE A 53 -5.06 4.34 4.58
CA ILE A 53 -5.04 5.70 4.05
C ILE A 53 -6.24 5.94 3.13
N THR A 54 -6.53 7.20 2.82
CA THR A 54 -7.53 7.56 1.81
C THR A 54 -7.02 7.27 0.39
N ALA A 55 -7.94 7.02 -0.55
CA ALA A 55 -7.59 6.77 -1.95
C ALA A 55 -6.83 7.94 -2.61
N ASP A 56 -7.14 9.19 -2.24
CA ASP A 56 -6.39 10.37 -2.68
C ASP A 56 -4.93 10.31 -2.21
N LYS A 57 -4.72 9.98 -0.93
CA LYS A 57 -3.36 9.88 -0.37
C LYS A 57 -2.59 8.73 -1.01
N ALA A 58 -3.25 7.60 -1.30
CA ALA A 58 -2.64 6.48 -2.01
C ALA A 58 -2.15 6.89 -3.41
N ARG A 59 -2.94 7.68 -4.15
CA ARG A 59 -2.52 8.22 -5.46
C ARG A 59 -1.35 9.18 -5.35
N LEU A 60 -1.34 10.05 -4.34
CA LEU A 60 -0.23 10.96 -4.10
C LEU A 60 1.06 10.19 -3.76
N LEU A 61 0.95 9.13 -2.95
CA LEU A 61 2.08 8.25 -2.63
C LEU A 61 2.59 7.50 -3.88
N ASP A 62 1.70 6.96 -4.72
CA ASP A 62 2.10 6.32 -5.99
C ASP A 62 2.88 7.28 -6.88
N GLN A 63 2.38 8.51 -7.06
CA GLN A 63 3.06 9.54 -7.82
C GLN A 63 4.41 9.92 -7.17
N HIS A 64 4.43 10.07 -5.85
CA HIS A 64 5.66 10.39 -5.13
C HIS A 64 6.71 9.30 -5.34
N PHE A 65 6.35 8.02 -5.20
CA PHE A 65 7.26 6.90 -5.43
C PHE A 65 7.76 6.82 -6.86
N ARG A 66 6.94 7.17 -7.85
CA ARG A 66 7.38 7.28 -9.26
C ARG A 66 8.33 8.45 -9.50
N LEU A 67 8.14 9.56 -8.78
CA LEU A 67 8.94 10.79 -8.93
C LEU A 67 10.26 10.75 -8.15
N THR A 68 10.26 10.15 -6.97
CA THR A 68 11.45 10.07 -6.08
C THR A 68 12.17 8.74 -6.17
N GLY A 69 11.54 7.72 -6.75
CA GLY A 69 12.13 6.41 -6.96
C GLY A 69 13.28 6.46 -7.96
N THR A 70 14.51 6.24 -7.48
CA THR A 70 15.60 5.80 -8.35
C THR A 70 15.33 4.36 -8.81
N PRO A 71 15.81 3.91 -9.98
CA PRO A 71 15.54 2.56 -10.51
C PRO A 71 15.97 1.41 -9.58
N ALA A 72 16.82 1.69 -8.59
CA ALA A 72 17.24 0.72 -7.57
C ALA A 72 16.37 0.71 -6.29
N HIS A 73 15.50 1.70 -6.10
CA HIS A 73 14.77 2.00 -4.86
C HIS A 73 13.28 2.26 -5.12
N GLN A 74 12.69 1.51 -6.06
CA GLN A 74 11.31 1.71 -6.44
C GLN A 74 10.36 1.13 -5.38
N LEU A 75 9.62 2.02 -4.72
CA LEU A 75 8.48 1.67 -3.87
C LEU A 75 7.23 1.55 -4.73
N THR A 76 6.39 0.58 -4.45
CA THR A 76 5.09 0.40 -5.12
C THR A 76 3.99 0.39 -4.08
N ILE A 77 2.84 0.97 -4.40
CA ILE A 77 1.65 0.94 -3.56
C ILE A 77 0.52 0.23 -4.27
N GLU A 78 -0.06 -0.75 -3.59
CA GLU A 78 -1.14 -1.59 -4.10
C GLU A 78 -2.26 -1.62 -3.07
N PRO A 79 -3.54 -1.54 -3.47
CA PRO A 79 -4.62 -1.68 -2.51
C PRO A 79 -4.66 -3.11 -1.97
N ASP A 80 -4.77 -3.26 -0.65
CA ASP A 80 -4.93 -4.52 0.07
C ASP A 80 -6.35 -5.05 -0.19
N ARG A 81 -6.57 -5.50 -1.41
CA ARG A 81 -7.80 -6.16 -1.81
C ARG A 81 -7.53 -7.64 -1.74
N PRO A 82 -8.49 -8.45 -1.23
CA PRO A 82 -8.41 -9.87 -1.46
C PRO A 82 -8.25 -10.07 -2.96
N LEU A 83 -7.31 -10.93 -3.35
CA LEU A 83 -7.32 -11.50 -4.69
C LEU A 83 -8.75 -11.98 -4.91
N SER A 84 -9.52 -11.23 -5.70
CA SER A 84 -10.59 -11.82 -6.46
C SER A 84 -9.88 -12.81 -7.36
N MET A 85 -9.62 -14.01 -6.83
CA MET A 85 -9.45 -15.19 -7.66
C MET A 85 -10.62 -15.10 -8.61
N PHE A 86 -10.24 -14.94 -9.87
CA PHE A 86 -11.12 -14.75 -11.00
C PHE A 86 -12.42 -15.49 -10.78
N ASP A 87 -13.51 -14.73 -10.92
CA ASP A 87 -14.70 -15.13 -11.65
C ASP A 87 -14.80 -16.64 -11.79
N SER A 88 -15.73 -17.22 -11.03
CA SER A 88 -16.29 -18.53 -11.31
C SER A 88 -16.55 -18.61 -12.82
N GLY A 89 -15.58 -19.12 -13.57
CA GLY A 89 -15.84 -19.60 -14.92
C GLY A 89 -17.02 -20.54 -14.75
N PRO A 90 -18.10 -20.42 -15.53
CA PRO A 90 -19.23 -21.31 -15.39
C PRO A 90 -18.67 -22.72 -15.46
N PHE A 91 -18.69 -23.40 -14.33
CA PHE A 91 -18.69 -24.85 -14.31
C PHE A 91 -19.93 -25.19 -15.14
N ASP A 92 -19.71 -25.55 -16.39
CA ASP A 92 -20.72 -26.04 -17.31
C ASP A 92 -20.69 -27.56 -17.21
N PRO A 93 -21.64 -28.21 -16.50
CA PRO A 93 -21.74 -29.65 -16.49
C PRO A 93 -22.76 -30.08 -17.55
N PHE A 94 -22.30 -30.32 -18.78
CA PHE A 94 -23.02 -31.16 -19.74
C PHE A 94 -22.06 -32.01 -20.58
#